data_AF-A0A292QMM6-F1
#
_entry.id   AF-A0A292QMM6-F1
#
_cell.length_a   1.000
_cell.length_b   1.000
_cell.length_c   1.000
_cell.angle_alpha   90.00
_cell.angle_beta   90.00
_cell.angle_gamma   90.00
#
_symmetry.space_group_name_H-M   'P 1'
#
loop_
_entity.id
_entity.type
_entity.pdbx_description
1 polymer ?
#
loop_
_entity_poly.entity_id
_entity_poly.type
_entity_poly.pdbx_seq_one_letter_code
_entity_poly.pdbx_strand_id
1 'polypeptide(L)'
;MSEIMDGGIRFESVRRNAYLNNAHLDTRFRVAKDCTDDAINHLIDCKENPTIGLLARKKHRTNNYPDCFKRNLKDLYKSKHVKDADNAFKETFASLYPKTGKARKFLIETNSIVLNYVKPIKKNLRRTLFKLFN
;
A
#
# COMPACT_ATOMS: atom_id res chain seq x y z
N MET A 1 12.60 7.83 21.07
CA MET A 1 12.77 6.44 20.64
C MET A 1 12.33 6.33 19.19
N SER A 2 13.26 6.32 18.24
CA SER A 2 12.94 6.08 16.83
C SER A 2 12.78 4.58 16.62
N GLU A 3 11.57 4.11 16.36
CA GLU A 3 11.38 2.76 15.81
C GLU A 3 12.05 2.71 14.44
N ILE A 4 13.19 2.04 14.38
CA ILE A 4 13.84 1.70 13.11
C ILE A 4 12.98 0.61 12.47
N MET A 5 12.05 1.05 11.62
CA MET A 5 11.15 0.23 10.81
C MET A 5 11.88 -0.18 9.53
N ASP A 6 12.30 -1.44 9.47
CA ASP A 6 13.16 -1.93 8.39
C ASP A 6 12.67 -3.29 7.89
N GLY A 7 11.65 -3.24 7.03
CA GLY A 7 11.33 -4.27 6.05
C GLY A 7 12.02 -4.00 4.72
N GLY A 8 13.27 -3.54 4.72
CA GLY A 8 13.99 -3.11 3.53
C GLY A 8 13.45 -1.78 2.96
N ILE A 9 14.37 -0.89 2.59
CA ILE A 9 14.09 0.48 2.12
C ILE A 9 12.97 0.55 1.06
N ARG A 10 12.89 -0.44 0.16
CA ARG A 10 11.96 -0.46 -0.99
C ARG A 10 10.48 -0.62 -0.61
N PHE A 11 10.14 -1.31 0.47
CA PHE A 11 8.73 -1.51 0.85
C PHE A 11 8.24 -0.52 1.92
N GLU A 12 9.15 0.24 2.53
CA GLU A 12 8.79 1.29 3.48
C GLU A 12 8.15 2.49 2.79
N SER A 13 8.63 2.89 1.62
CA SER A 13 7.99 3.94 0.82
C SER A 13 6.55 3.57 0.47
N VAL A 14 6.32 2.34 0.00
CA VAL A 14 4.98 1.83 -0.35
C VAL A 14 4.04 1.88 0.85
N ARG A 15 4.52 1.49 2.04
CA ARG A 15 3.72 1.55 3.28
C ARG A 15 3.42 2.98 3.71
N ARG A 16 4.43 3.85 3.66
CA ARG A 16 4.29 5.27 4.01
C ARG A 16 3.29 5.97 3.10
N ASN A 17 3.41 5.77 1.78
CA ASN A 17 2.49 6.36 0.80
C ASN A 17 1.06 5.80 0.99
N ALA A 18 0.93 4.50 1.25
CA ALA A 18 -0.37 3.89 1.58
C ALA A 18 -0.99 4.48 2.87
N TYR A 19 -0.17 4.72 3.89
CA TYR A 19 -0.60 5.34 5.14
C TYR A 19 -1.08 6.77 4.90
N LEU A 20 -0.28 7.62 4.26
CA LEU A 20 -0.62 9.01 3.98
C LEU A 20 -1.87 9.13 3.11
N ASN A 21 -1.96 8.32 2.04
CA ASN A 21 -3.16 8.27 1.21
C ASN A 21 -4.41 7.87 2.02
N ASN A 22 -4.32 6.88 2.90
CA ASN A 22 -5.46 6.52 3.76
C ASN A 22 -5.79 7.62 4.78
N ALA A 23 -4.79 8.32 5.33
CA ALA A 23 -5.01 9.43 6.27
C ALA A 23 -5.75 10.60 5.62
N HIS A 24 -5.46 10.91 4.35
CA HIS A 24 -6.20 11.91 3.58
C HIS A 24 -7.64 11.49 3.28
N LEU A 25 -7.87 10.20 3.08
CA LEU A 25 -9.19 9.67 2.77
C LEU A 25 -10.06 9.55 4.03
N ASP A 26 -9.55 8.92 5.11
CA ASP A 26 -10.31 8.66 6.34
C ASP A 26 -10.07 9.73 7.42
N THR A 27 -10.44 10.97 7.10
CA THR A 27 -10.37 12.12 8.02
C THR A 27 -11.60 13.01 7.91
N ARG A 28 -11.91 13.77 8.96
CA ARG A 28 -13.04 14.71 8.98
C ARG A 28 -12.82 15.87 7.99
N PHE A 29 -11.56 16.22 7.75
CA PHE A 29 -11.18 17.33 6.88
C PHE A 29 -11.34 16.97 5.39
N ARG A 30 -11.46 17.98 4.54
CA ARG A 30 -11.42 17.78 3.08
C ARG A 30 -9.97 17.69 2.62
N VAL A 31 -9.73 16.90 1.58
CA VAL A 31 -8.44 16.88 0.89
C VAL A 31 -8.23 18.23 0.23
N ALA A 32 -7.09 18.86 0.50
CA ALA A 32 -6.71 20.10 -0.17
C ALA A 32 -6.54 19.85 -1.68
N LYS A 33 -6.99 20.81 -2.50
CA LYS A 33 -7.09 20.65 -3.96
C LYS A 33 -5.77 20.24 -4.63
N ASP A 34 -4.65 20.70 -4.07
CA ASP A 34 -3.31 20.49 -4.62
C ASP A 34 -2.53 19.39 -3.87
N CYS A 35 -3.10 18.81 -2.81
CA CYS A 35 -2.46 17.73 -2.05
C CYS A 35 -2.90 16.36 -2.59
N THR A 36 -2.46 16.04 -3.81
CA THR A 36 -2.75 14.74 -4.45
C THR A 36 -1.56 13.81 -4.56
N ASP A 37 -0.37 14.29 -4.22
CA ASP A 37 0.90 13.58 -4.42
C ASP A 37 0.94 12.25 -3.69
N ASP A 38 0.49 12.19 -2.43
CA ASP A 38 0.47 10.94 -1.66
C ASP A 38 -0.41 9.86 -2.32
N ALA A 39 -1.53 10.28 -2.91
CA ALA A 39 -2.39 9.36 -3.65
C ALA A 39 -1.77 8.92 -4.98
N ILE A 40 -1.15 9.85 -5.71
CA ILE A 40 -0.45 9.56 -6.96
C ILE A 40 0.72 8.60 -6.71
N ASN A 41 1.56 8.90 -5.72
CA ASN A 41 2.70 8.07 -5.33
C ASN A 41 2.24 6.68 -4.91
N HIS A 42 1.17 6.57 -4.10
CA HIS A 42 0.62 5.27 -3.73
C HIS A 42 0.03 4.50 -4.93
N LEU A 43 -0.55 5.20 -5.92
CA LEU A 43 -1.02 4.57 -7.16
C LEU A 43 0.14 4.11 -8.05
N ILE A 44 1.24 4.85 -8.09
CA ILE A 44 2.49 4.42 -8.74
C ILE A 44 3.05 3.17 -8.05
N ASP A 45 3.09 3.13 -6.72
CA ASP A 45 3.49 1.94 -5.96
C ASP A 45 2.58 0.73 -6.26
N CYS A 46 1.27 0.97 -6.36
CA CYS A 46 0.30 -0.04 -6.78
C CYS A 46 0.51 -0.48 -8.24
N LYS A 47 0.98 0.38 -9.14
CA LYS A 47 1.32 0.00 -10.51
C LYS A 47 2.56 -0.88 -10.54
N GLU A 48 3.62 -0.48 -9.85
CA GLU A 48 4.90 -1.20 -9.83
C GLU A 48 4.80 -2.55 -9.13
N ASN A 49 4.09 -2.60 -7.99
CA ASN A 49 3.94 -3.81 -7.17
C ASN A 49 2.49 -3.96 -6.70
N PRO A 50 1.56 -4.41 -7.57
CA PRO A 50 0.14 -4.34 -7.28
C PRO A 50 -0.32 -5.09 -6.03
N THR A 51 0.23 -6.28 -5.79
CA THR A 51 -0.11 -7.05 -4.59
C THR A 51 0.37 -6.33 -3.32
N ILE A 52 1.62 -5.82 -3.32
CA ILE A 52 2.18 -5.13 -2.15
C ILE A 52 1.45 -3.81 -1.89
N GLY A 53 1.23 -3.00 -2.92
CA GLY A 53 0.52 -1.73 -2.79
C GLY A 53 -0.91 -1.90 -2.27
N LEU A 54 -1.63 -2.94 -2.75
CA LEU A 54 -2.98 -3.25 -2.25
C LEU A 54 -2.96 -3.75 -0.80
N LEU A 55 -2.00 -4.61 -0.44
CA LEU A 55 -1.85 -5.06 0.95
C LEU A 55 -1.51 -3.90 1.89
N ALA A 56 -0.61 -3.00 1.48
CA ALA A 56 -0.26 -1.80 2.24
C ALA A 56 -1.48 -0.88 2.42
N ARG A 57 -2.25 -0.65 1.35
CA ARG A 57 -3.51 0.13 1.41
C ARG A 57 -4.48 -0.48 2.40
N LYS A 58 -4.69 -1.81 2.34
CA LYS A 58 -5.63 -2.52 3.23
C LYS A 58 -5.17 -2.45 4.69
N LYS A 59 -3.88 -2.64 4.96
CA LYS A 59 -3.30 -2.60 6.30
C LYS A 59 -3.56 -1.27 7.02
N HIS A 60 -3.46 -0.15 6.30
CA HIS A 60 -3.63 1.19 6.86
C HIS A 60 -5.05 1.74 6.72
N ARG A 61 -5.99 0.97 6.15
CA ARG A 61 -7.36 1.41 6.01
C ARG A 61 -8.05 1.39 7.36
N THR A 62 -8.34 2.58 7.87
CA THR A 62 -9.27 2.79 8.96
C THR A 62 -10.67 3.04 8.37
N ASN A 63 -11.72 2.91 9.19
CA ASN A 63 -13.10 3.16 8.79
C ASN A 63 -13.79 4.08 9.80
N ASN A 64 -13.05 5.08 10.26
CA ASN A 64 -13.48 5.96 11.34
C ASN A 64 -14.45 7.04 10.83
N TYR A 65 -14.35 7.43 9.57
CA TYR A 65 -15.14 8.50 8.96
C TYR A 65 -15.69 8.09 7.57
N PRO A 66 -16.60 7.10 7.49
CA PRO A 66 -17.04 6.52 6.22
C PRO A 66 -17.67 7.51 5.24
N ASP A 67 -18.44 8.49 5.71
CA ASP A 67 -19.03 9.51 4.84
C ASP A 67 -18.00 10.52 4.34
N CYS A 68 -17.05 10.88 5.22
CA CYS A 68 -15.93 11.74 4.82
C CYS A 68 -15.01 11.02 3.84
N PHE A 69 -14.78 9.72 4.01
CA PHE A 69 -14.04 8.89 3.07
C PHE A 69 -14.61 8.97 1.66
N LYS A 70 -15.92 8.78 1.50
CA LYS A 70 -16.60 8.88 0.19
C LYS A 70 -16.43 10.27 -0.42
N ARG A 71 -16.63 11.32 0.37
CA ARG A 71 -16.46 12.72 -0.07
C ARG A 71 -15.03 13.00 -0.49
N ASN A 72 -14.06 12.64 0.34
CA ASN A 72 -12.64 12.89 0.12
C ASN A 72 -12.11 12.11 -1.08
N LEU A 73 -12.56 10.86 -1.26
CA LEU A 73 -12.27 10.07 -2.46
C LEU A 73 -12.80 10.78 -3.72
N LYS A 74 -14.04 11.28 -3.69
CA LYS A 74 -14.62 12.04 -4.81
C LYS A 74 -13.84 13.32 -5.10
N ASP A 75 -13.41 14.04 -4.05
CA ASP A 75 -12.62 15.26 -4.19
C ASP A 75 -11.24 14.96 -4.77
N LEU A 76 -10.55 13.91 -4.31
CA LEU A 76 -9.25 13.46 -4.82
C LEU A 76 -9.29 13.13 -6.32
N TYR A 77 -10.34 12.42 -6.75
CA TYR A 77 -10.55 12.05 -8.15
C TYR A 77 -11.02 13.21 -9.06
N LYS A 78 -11.13 14.44 -8.54
CA LYS A 78 -11.24 15.62 -9.43
C LYS A 78 -9.93 15.89 -10.17
N SER A 79 -8.79 15.54 -9.58
CA SER A 79 -7.47 15.68 -10.23
C SER A 79 -7.33 14.71 -11.40
N LYS A 80 -6.90 15.25 -12.56
CA LYS A 80 -6.61 14.43 -13.76
C LYS A 80 -5.44 13.49 -13.51
N HIS A 81 -4.39 13.94 -12.82
CA HIS A 81 -3.21 13.14 -12.53
C HIS A 81 -3.52 11.89 -11.68
N VAL A 82 -4.41 12.04 -10.70
CA VAL A 82 -4.91 10.91 -9.89
C VAL A 82 -5.64 9.90 -10.76
N LYS A 83 -6.53 10.37 -11.65
CA LYS A 83 -7.26 9.50 -12.58
C LYS A 83 -6.33 8.75 -13.53
N ASP A 84 -5.35 9.45 -14.10
CA ASP A 84 -4.38 8.87 -15.02
C ASP A 84 -3.53 7.79 -14.32
N ALA A 85 -3.07 8.07 -13.09
CA ALA A 85 -2.32 7.11 -12.28
C ALA A 85 -3.16 5.86 -11.92
N ASP A 86 -4.44 6.04 -11.56
CA ASP A 86 -5.34 4.94 -11.25
C ASP A 86 -5.67 4.09 -12.49
N ASN A 87 -5.83 4.71 -13.65
CA ASN A 87 -6.02 3.99 -14.90
C ASN A 87 -4.78 3.15 -15.26
N ALA A 88 -3.58 3.75 -15.17
CA ALA A 88 -2.32 3.03 -15.42
C ALA A 88 -2.12 1.85 -14.46
N PHE A 89 -2.48 2.02 -13.18
CA PHE A 89 -2.51 0.93 -12.21
C PHE A 89 -3.51 -0.17 -12.62
N LYS A 90 -4.75 0.19 -12.95
CA LYS A 90 -5.80 -0.78 -13.33
C LYS A 90 -5.43 -1.59 -14.56
N GLU A 91 -4.88 -0.94 -15.58
CA GLU A 91 -4.38 -1.59 -16.80
C GLU A 91 -3.27 -2.59 -16.47
N THR A 92 -2.28 -2.17 -15.67
CA THR A 92 -1.18 -3.03 -15.22
C THR A 92 -1.68 -4.21 -14.39
N PHE A 93 -2.61 -3.98 -13.46
CA PHE A 93 -3.21 -5.03 -12.64
C PHE A 93 -3.96 -6.06 -13.50
N ALA A 94 -4.74 -5.59 -14.47
CA ALA A 94 -5.50 -6.45 -15.38
C ALA A 94 -4.57 -7.28 -16.28
N SER A 95 -3.48 -6.68 -16.77
CA SER A 95 -2.47 -7.35 -17.57
C SER A 95 -1.71 -8.42 -16.78
N LEU A 96 -1.33 -8.13 -15.53
CA LEU A 96 -0.61 -9.08 -14.67
C LEU A 96 -1.50 -10.22 -14.15
N TYR A 97 -2.80 -9.97 -13.94
CA TYR A 97 -3.72 -10.93 -13.34
C TYR A 97 -5.03 -11.08 -14.14
N PRO A 98 -4.97 -11.45 -15.42
CA PRO A 98 -6.14 -11.44 -16.31
C PRO A 98 -7.24 -12.40 -15.86
N LYS A 99 -6.87 -13.55 -15.27
CA LYS A 99 -7.80 -14.56 -14.76
C LYS A 99 -7.93 -14.58 -13.24
N THR A 100 -6.89 -14.11 -12.53
CA THR A 100 -6.76 -14.26 -11.06
C THR A 100 -6.97 -12.95 -10.30
N GLY A 101 -7.20 -11.83 -10.99
CA GLY A 101 -7.34 -10.52 -10.37
C GLY A 101 -8.46 -10.45 -9.33
N LYS A 102 -9.61 -11.09 -9.59
CA LYS A 102 -10.73 -11.16 -8.64
C LYS A 102 -10.37 -11.95 -7.38
N ALA A 103 -9.81 -13.15 -7.55
CA ALA A 103 -9.38 -13.99 -6.42
C ALA A 103 -8.33 -13.27 -5.57
N ARG A 104 -7.38 -12.59 -6.20
CA ARG A 104 -6.35 -11.81 -5.50
C ARG A 104 -6.94 -10.67 -4.67
N LYS A 105 -7.89 -9.89 -5.23
CA LYS A 105 -8.58 -8.83 -4.49
C LYS A 105 -9.34 -9.41 -3.30
N PHE A 106 -10.08 -10.50 -3.50
CA PHE A 106 -10.79 -11.20 -2.44
C PHE A 106 -9.86 -11.59 -1.29
N LEU A 107 -8.74 -12.28 -1.58
CA LEU A 107 -7.78 -12.73 -0.57
C LEU A 107 -7.16 -11.56 0.24
N ILE A 108 -6.97 -10.40 -0.40
CA ILE A 108 -6.48 -9.19 0.27
C ILE A 108 -7.59 -8.57 1.13
N GLU A 109 -8.81 -8.48 0.61
CA GLU A 109 -9.94 -7.87 1.30
C GLU A 109 -10.38 -8.65 2.55
N THR A 110 -10.29 -9.99 2.49
CA THR A 110 -10.59 -10.93 3.59
C THR A 110 -9.43 -11.11 4.58
N ASN A 111 -8.32 -10.38 4.41
CA ASN A 111 -7.08 -10.55 5.19
C ASN A 111 -6.53 -11.99 5.17
N SER A 112 -6.86 -12.79 4.13
CA SER A 112 -6.28 -14.14 3.95
C SER A 112 -4.80 -14.08 3.56
N ILE A 113 -4.36 -12.95 3.01
CA ILE A 113 -2.96 -12.60 2.81
C ILE A 113 -2.72 -11.25 3.49
N VAL A 114 -1.65 -11.16 4.28
CA VAL A 114 -1.28 -9.95 5.02
C VAL A 114 0.17 -9.56 4.75
N LEU A 115 0.46 -8.26 4.77
CA LEU A 115 1.82 -7.75 4.72
C LEU A 115 2.46 -7.85 6.11
N ASN A 116 3.00 -9.03 6.42
CA ASN A 116 3.70 -9.27 7.68
C ASN A 116 5.11 -8.68 7.68
N TYR A 117 5.48 -8.12 8.82
CA TYR A 117 6.84 -7.66 9.07
C TYR A 117 7.71 -8.87 9.42
N VAL A 118 8.45 -9.40 8.45
CA VAL A 118 9.50 -10.37 8.73
C VAL A 118 10.76 -9.56 9.00
N LYS A 119 11.23 -9.55 10.26
CA LYS A 119 12.52 -8.93 10.60
C LYS A 119 13.60 -9.50 9.66
N PRO A 120 14.48 -8.65 9.07
CA PRO A 120 15.61 -9.17 8.32
C PRO A 120 16.39 -10.15 9.18
N ILE A 121 16.74 -11.29 8.60
CA ILE A 121 17.53 -12.31 9.26
C ILE A 121 18.87 -11.66 9.62
N LYS A 122 19.08 -11.36 10.90
CA LYS A 122 20.39 -10.91 11.38
C LYS A 122 21.40 -12.03 11.11
N LYS A 123 22.37 -11.77 10.25
CA LYS A 123 23.56 -12.63 10.11
C LYS A 123 24.32 -12.54 11.43
N ASN A 124 24.15 -13.51 12.31
CA ASN A 124 24.91 -13.64 13.55
C ASN A 124 25.76 -14.91 13.51
N LEU A 125 26.88 -14.88 14.23
CA LEU A 125 27.84 -16.00 14.32
C LEU A 125 27.13 -17.33 14.61
N ARG A 126 26.14 -17.33 15.50
CA ARG A 126 25.34 -18.52 15.84
C ARG A 126 24.66 -19.15 14.62
N ARG A 127 24.17 -18.35 13.68
CA ARG A 127 23.54 -18.84 12.44
C ARG A 127 24.57 -19.31 11.41
N THR A 128 25.72 -18.65 11.32
CA THR A 128 26.83 -19.11 10.48
C THR A 128 27.35 -20.46 10.95
N LEU A 129 27.52 -20.63 12.27
CA LEU A 129 27.89 -21.90 12.88
C LEU A 129 26.82 -22.97 12.66
N PHE A 130 25.53 -22.65 12.85
CA PHE A 130 24.44 -23.59 12.57
C PHE A 130 24.44 -24.12 11.14
N LYS A 131 24.82 -23.31 10.14
CA LYS A 131 24.94 -23.74 8.73
C LYS A 131 26.20 -24.56 8.42
N LEU A 132 27.22 -24.48 9.27
CA LEU A 132 28.49 -25.19 9.08
C LEU A 132 28.47 -26.56 9.75
N PHE A 133 27.63 -26.73 10.78
CA PHE A 133 27.57 -27.92 11.63
C PHE A 133 26.22 -28.67 11.57
N ASN A 134 25.30 -28.24 10.69
CA ASN A 134 24.13 -28.98 10.19
C ASN A 134 24.03 -28.75 8.69
#